data_AF-A0A1U8JKC5-F1
#
_entry.id   AF-A0A1U8JKC5-F1
#
_cell.length_a   1.000
_cell.length_b   1.000
_cell.length_c   1.000
_cell.angle_alpha   90.00
_cell.angle_beta   90.00
_cell.angle_gamma   90.00
#
_symmetry.space_group_name_H-M   'P 1'
#
loop_
_entity.id
_entity.type
_entity.pdbx_description
1 polymer ?
#
loop_
_entity_poly.entity_id
_entity_poly.type
_entity_poly.pdbx_seq_one_letter_code
_entity_poly.pdbx_strand_id
1 'polypeptide(L)'
;MPSLLALSSTSHVYCFNSLGETKEDFSTRLANNLENLILKEGPETIAVFIAEPVMGAGGVIPPPATYFEKVQAVVKKYDILFIANEVISAFGRLGTMFGYMPIGAVMVSPQVTEVIYSQSNKLESWNGY
;
A
#
# COMPACT_ATOMS: atom_id res chain seq x y z
N MET A 1 -20.27 -10.62 13.42
CA MET A 1 -19.91 -9.23 13.02
C MET A 1 -18.50 -9.31 12.48
N PRO A 2 -18.18 -8.77 11.29
CA PRO A 2 -16.79 -8.72 10.86
C PRO A 2 -16.02 -7.85 11.86
N SER A 3 -15.02 -8.43 12.52
CA SER A 3 -14.03 -7.65 13.27
C SER A 3 -13.21 -6.89 12.24
N LEU A 4 -13.13 -5.56 12.31
CA LEU A 4 -12.36 -4.78 11.34
C LEU A 4 -10.85 -4.94 11.63
N LEU A 5 -10.16 -5.82 10.90
CA LEU A 5 -8.71 -5.91 10.94
C LEU A 5 -8.08 -5.14 9.77
N ALA A 6 -7.08 -4.30 10.07
CA ALA A 6 -6.24 -3.63 9.08
C ALA A 6 -4.87 -4.31 9.02
N LEU A 7 -4.45 -4.70 7.83
CA LEU A 7 -3.16 -5.36 7.60
C LEU A 7 -2.14 -4.41 6.96
N SER A 8 -0.89 -4.51 7.43
CA SER A 8 0.28 -3.87 6.84
C SER A 8 1.42 -4.89 6.80
N SER A 9 2.10 -4.99 5.65
CA SER A 9 3.26 -5.86 5.49
C SER A 9 4.52 -5.05 5.20
N THR A 10 5.58 -5.31 5.97
CA THR A 10 6.87 -4.64 5.80
C THR A 10 7.61 -5.22 4.59
N SER A 11 7.77 -4.41 3.53
CA SER A 11 8.46 -4.76 2.29
C SER A 11 9.98 -4.51 2.33
N HIS A 12 10.56 -4.49 3.54
CA HIS A 12 11.95 -4.07 3.81
C HIS A 12 12.99 -5.09 3.28
N VAL A 13 13.20 -5.06 1.96
CA VAL A 13 14.09 -5.97 1.23
C VAL A 13 15.51 -6.01 1.80
N TYR A 14 16.02 -4.88 2.30
CA TYR A 14 17.37 -4.80 2.85
C TYR A 14 17.58 -5.57 4.16
N CYS A 15 16.52 -5.90 4.91
CA CYS A 15 16.61 -6.59 6.20
C CYS A 15 16.11 -8.03 6.14
N PHE A 16 15.19 -8.34 5.21
CA PHE A 16 14.48 -9.62 5.21
C PHE A 16 14.69 -10.45 3.96
N ASN A 17 15.53 -10.02 3.01
CA ASN A 17 15.86 -10.83 1.85
C ASN A 17 16.75 -12.01 2.27
N SER A 18 16.43 -13.20 1.79
CA SER A 18 17.23 -14.40 2.06
C SER A 18 18.49 -14.38 1.18
N LEU A 19 19.53 -15.09 1.59
CA LEU A 19 20.77 -15.20 0.81
C LEU A 19 20.47 -15.82 -0.58
N GLY A 20 20.74 -15.05 -1.64
CA GLY A 20 20.52 -15.47 -3.03
C GLY A 20 19.09 -15.28 -3.56
N GLU A 21 18.17 -14.74 -2.76
CA GLU A 21 16.79 -14.49 -3.18
C GLU A 21 16.70 -13.27 -4.12
N THR A 22 16.05 -13.43 -5.27
CA THR A 22 15.81 -12.33 -6.20
C THR A 22 14.72 -11.39 -5.67
N LYS A 23 14.63 -10.18 -6.22
CA LYS A 23 13.58 -9.23 -5.82
C LYS A 23 12.18 -9.73 -6.17
N GLU A 24 12.03 -10.43 -7.30
CA GLU A 24 10.74 -11.05 -7.65
C GLU A 24 10.37 -12.19 -6.71
N ASP A 25 11.33 -13.04 -6.33
CA ASP A 25 11.10 -14.14 -5.38
C ASP A 25 10.72 -13.61 -4.00
N PHE A 26 11.41 -12.58 -3.54
CA PHE A 26 11.07 -11.88 -2.31
C PHE A 26 9.64 -11.35 -2.34
N SER A 27 9.23 -10.71 -3.44
CA SER A 27 7.85 -10.26 -3.64
C SER A 27 6.84 -11.42 -3.65
N THR A 28 7.18 -12.56 -4.26
CA THR A 28 6.33 -13.78 -4.21
C THR A 28 6.14 -14.25 -2.78
N ARG A 29 7.23 -14.33 -2.00
CA ARG A 29 7.19 -14.76 -0.61
C ARG A 29 6.33 -13.82 0.25
N LEU A 30 6.45 -12.50 0.06
CA LEU A 30 5.63 -11.55 0.79
C LEU A 30 4.14 -11.68 0.43
N ALA A 31 3.79 -11.88 -0.84
CA ALA A 31 2.41 -12.10 -1.26
C ALA A 31 1.84 -13.40 -0.68
N ASN A 32 2.63 -14.49 -0.68
CA ASN A 32 2.23 -15.76 -0.05
C ASN A 32 2.05 -15.61 1.46
N ASN A 33 2.91 -14.85 2.13
CA ASN A 33 2.78 -14.57 3.56
C ASN A 33 1.50 -13.78 3.86
N LEU A 34 1.18 -12.78 3.03
CA LEU A 34 -0.07 -12.03 3.14
C LEU A 34 -1.29 -12.95 2.97
N GLU A 35 -1.28 -13.81 1.95
CA GLU A 35 -2.37 -14.76 1.72
C GLU A 35 -2.54 -15.76 2.87
N ASN A 36 -1.43 -16.32 3.38
CA ASN A 36 -1.46 -17.20 4.54
C ASN A 36 -2.02 -16.50 5.79
N LEU A 37 -1.68 -15.22 5.98
CA LEU A 37 -2.23 -14.42 7.07
C LEU A 37 -3.73 -14.20 6.90
N ILE A 38 -4.18 -13.85 5.70
CA ILE A 38 -5.61 -13.69 5.38
C ILE A 38 -6.39 -14.97 5.69
N LEU A 39 -5.86 -16.12 5.25
CA LEU A 39 -6.49 -17.42 5.49
C LEU A 39 -6.51 -17.80 6.98
N LYS A 40 -5.45 -17.44 7.72
CA LYS A 40 -5.34 -17.71 9.15
C LYS A 40 -6.33 -16.90 9.97
N GLU A 41 -6.48 -15.61 9.67
CA GLU A 41 -7.40 -14.71 10.39
C GLU A 41 -8.87 -14.86 9.93
N GLY A 42 -9.09 -15.47 8.76
CA GLY A 42 -10.40 -15.56 8.11
C GLY A 42 -10.62 -14.36 7.18
N PRO A 43 -10.81 -14.55 5.86
CA PRO A 43 -10.96 -13.43 4.91
C PRO A 43 -12.09 -12.45 5.28
N GLU A 44 -13.16 -12.95 5.87
CA GLU A 44 -14.32 -12.17 6.33
C GLU A 44 -14.02 -11.25 7.53
N THR A 45 -12.87 -11.41 8.17
CA THR A 45 -12.41 -10.59 9.29
C THR A 45 -11.46 -9.47 8.86
N ILE A 46 -11.15 -9.37 7.57
CA ILE A 46 -10.21 -8.36 7.06
C ILE A 46 -10.95 -7.48 6.07
N ALA A 47 -11.08 -6.19 6.37
CA ALA A 47 -11.73 -5.27 5.46
C ALA A 47 -10.72 -4.53 4.57
N VAL A 48 -9.51 -4.27 5.08
CA VAL A 48 -8.57 -3.35 4.43
C VAL A 48 -7.11 -3.75 4.62
N PHE A 49 -6.34 -3.55 3.55
CA PHE A 49 -4.90 -3.58 3.52
C PHE A 49 -4.37 -2.17 3.23
N ILE A 50 -3.42 -1.70 4.02
CA ILE A 50 -2.86 -0.34 3.91
C ILE A 50 -1.35 -0.44 3.71
N ALA A 51 -0.81 0.26 2.71
CA ALA A 51 0.63 0.29 2.46
C ALA A 51 1.11 1.64 1.91
N GLU A 52 2.30 2.07 2.35
CA GLU A 52 3.02 3.20 1.75
C GLU A 52 3.61 2.79 0.39
N PRO A 53 3.47 3.58 -0.69
CA PRO A 53 4.11 3.31 -1.98
C PRO A 53 5.63 3.20 -1.88
N VAL A 54 6.24 4.03 -1.04
CA VAL A 54 7.65 3.97 -0.62
C VAL A 54 7.66 4.16 0.88
N MET A 55 8.22 3.21 1.63
CA MET A 55 8.20 3.26 3.09
C MET A 55 9.15 4.37 3.57
N GLY A 56 8.58 5.46 4.12
CA GLY A 56 9.34 6.65 4.48
C GLY A 56 10.11 6.48 5.80
N ALA A 57 9.39 6.49 6.92
CA ALA A 57 9.98 6.40 8.27
C ALA A 57 10.73 5.09 8.53
N GLY A 58 10.44 4.05 7.75
CA GLY A 58 11.15 2.78 7.78
C GLY A 58 12.52 2.78 7.09
N GLY A 59 12.99 3.90 6.54
CA GLY A 59 14.32 4.04 5.96
C GLY A 59 14.37 4.38 4.46
N VAL A 60 13.32 5.01 3.92
CA VAL A 60 13.18 5.36 2.48
C VAL A 60 13.38 4.14 1.59
N ILE A 61 12.41 3.23 1.65
CA ILE A 61 12.55 1.89 1.07
C ILE A 61 11.59 1.73 -0.10
N PRO A 62 12.11 1.66 -1.34
CA PRO A 62 11.32 1.32 -2.50
C PRO A 62 10.79 -0.11 -2.39
N PRO A 63 9.58 -0.38 -2.93
CA PRO A 63 9.06 -1.73 -2.97
C PRO A 63 9.96 -2.61 -3.86
N PRO A 64 10.08 -3.90 -3.55
CA PRO A 64 10.75 -4.84 -4.44
C PRO A 64 9.95 -5.00 -5.75
N ALA A 65 10.62 -5.43 -6.81
CA ALA A 65 10.01 -5.60 -8.12
C ALA A 65 8.77 -6.51 -8.03
N THR A 66 7.68 -6.15 -8.74
CA THR A 66 6.39 -6.88 -8.77
C THR A 66 5.62 -6.96 -7.45
N TYR A 67 6.08 -6.33 -6.36
CA TYR A 67 5.44 -6.44 -5.04
C TYR A 67 3.97 -6.01 -5.05
N PHE A 68 3.68 -4.78 -5.47
CA PHE A 68 2.32 -4.25 -5.44
C PHE A 68 1.38 -4.95 -6.42
N GLU A 69 1.90 -5.45 -7.54
CA GLU A 69 1.12 -6.27 -8.48
C GLU A 69 0.63 -7.56 -7.78
N LYS A 70 1.54 -8.26 -7.10
CA LYS A 70 1.23 -9.50 -6.39
C LYS A 70 0.32 -9.27 -5.18
N VAL A 71 0.58 -8.22 -4.40
CA VAL A 71 -0.28 -7.85 -3.26
C VAL A 71 -1.70 -7.49 -3.72
N GLN A 72 -1.83 -6.68 -4.77
CA GLN A 72 -3.14 -6.32 -5.33
C GLN A 72 -3.92 -7.55 -5.81
N ALA A 73 -3.24 -8.52 -6.43
CA ALA A 73 -3.87 -9.78 -6.83
C ALA A 73 -4.43 -10.56 -5.62
N VAL A 74 -3.68 -10.62 -4.52
CA VAL A 74 -4.10 -11.32 -3.30
C VAL A 74 -5.30 -10.60 -2.65
N VAL A 75 -5.21 -9.30 -2.38
CA VAL A 75 -6.30 -8.58 -1.69
C VAL A 75 -7.59 -8.57 -2.52
N LYS A 76 -7.47 -8.45 -3.86
CA LYS A 76 -8.61 -8.54 -4.78
C LYS A 76 -9.28 -9.92 -4.76
N LYS A 77 -8.52 -11.01 -4.58
CA LYS A 77 -9.06 -12.37 -4.49
C LYS A 77 -10.04 -12.54 -3.32
N TYR A 78 -9.84 -11.79 -2.24
CA TYR A 78 -10.61 -11.90 -1.00
C TYR A 78 -11.55 -10.71 -0.76
N ASP A 79 -11.76 -9.85 -1.77
CA ASP A 79 -12.56 -8.62 -1.67
C ASP A 79 -12.07 -7.66 -0.55
N ILE A 80 -10.76 -7.65 -0.31
CA ILE A 80 -10.10 -6.80 0.67
C ILE A 80 -9.73 -5.47 0.00
N LEU A 81 -10.06 -4.38 0.68
CA LEU A 81 -9.81 -3.04 0.20
C LEU A 81 -8.32 -2.67 0.24
N PHE A 82 -7.77 -2.09 -0.82
CA PHE A 82 -6.38 -1.61 -0.82
C PHE A 82 -6.33 -0.08 -0.64
N ILE A 83 -5.57 0.40 0.34
CA ILE A 83 -5.31 1.83 0.57
C ILE A 83 -3.82 2.12 0.41
N ALA A 84 -3.48 3.04 -0.50
CA ALA A 84 -2.15 3.63 -0.58
C ALA A 84 -2.01 4.74 0.48
N ASN A 85 -1.11 4.56 1.45
CA ASN A 85 -0.77 5.57 2.44
C ASN A 85 0.23 6.57 1.84
N GLU A 86 -0.27 7.73 1.46
CA GLU A 86 0.47 8.73 0.67
C GLU A 86 0.91 9.94 1.50
N VAL A 87 0.92 9.84 2.83
CA VAL A 87 1.29 10.96 3.72
C VAL A 87 2.65 11.57 3.36
N ILE A 88 3.58 10.75 2.89
CA ILE A 88 4.93 11.19 2.49
C ILE A 88 5.08 11.29 0.97
N SER A 89 4.47 10.37 0.22
CA SER A 89 4.72 10.22 -1.22
C SER A 89 3.84 11.08 -2.13
N ALA A 90 2.75 11.67 -1.60
CA ALA A 90 1.92 12.62 -2.34
C ALA A 90 2.66 13.93 -2.68
N PHE A 91 2.01 14.74 -3.54
CA PHE A 91 2.39 16.11 -3.89
C PHE A 91 3.81 16.22 -4.48
N GLY A 92 4.15 15.30 -5.38
CA GLY A 92 5.38 15.41 -6.17
C GLY A 92 6.63 14.85 -5.51
N ARG A 93 6.56 14.32 -4.28
CA ARG A 93 7.76 13.79 -3.57
C ARG A 93 8.49 12.72 -4.39
N LEU A 94 7.75 11.89 -5.11
CA LEU A 94 8.30 10.83 -5.97
C LEU A 94 8.40 11.22 -7.46
N GLY A 95 8.33 12.51 -7.78
CA GLY A 95 8.32 12.99 -9.17
C GLY A 95 6.98 12.77 -9.90
N THR A 96 5.96 12.29 -9.18
CA THR A 96 4.57 12.14 -9.63
C THR A 96 3.65 12.76 -8.59
N MET A 97 2.44 13.18 -9.00
CA MET A 97 1.50 13.83 -8.07
C MET A 97 1.14 12.92 -6.88
N PHE A 98 1.07 11.61 -7.10
CA PHE A 98 0.89 10.60 -6.05
C PHE A 98 1.74 9.36 -6.34
N GLY A 99 2.30 8.75 -5.31
CA GLY A 99 3.17 7.58 -5.40
C GLY A 99 2.50 6.32 -5.93
N TYR A 100 1.17 6.25 -5.89
CA TYR A 100 0.38 5.12 -6.38
C TYR A 100 0.35 5.03 -7.91
N MET A 101 0.54 6.17 -8.60
CA MET A 101 0.48 6.24 -10.06
C MET A 101 1.46 5.26 -10.75
N PRO A 102 2.76 5.24 -10.39
CA PRO A 102 3.69 4.28 -10.99
C PRO A 102 3.46 2.82 -10.57
N ILE A 103 2.77 2.57 -9.45
CA ILE A 103 2.52 1.20 -8.94
C ILE A 103 1.15 0.64 -9.33
N GLY A 104 0.33 1.43 -10.05
CA GLY A 104 -0.97 1.00 -10.55
C GLY A 104 -1.97 0.62 -9.45
N ALA A 105 -1.81 1.13 -8.23
CA ALA A 105 -2.75 0.82 -7.15
C ALA A 105 -4.08 1.53 -7.37
N VAL A 106 -5.17 0.76 -7.30
CA VAL A 106 -6.54 1.28 -7.43
C VAL A 106 -6.97 1.92 -6.11
N MET A 107 -7.27 3.21 -6.16
CA MET A 107 -7.89 3.94 -5.05
C MET A 107 -9.29 3.40 -4.77
N VAL A 108 -9.59 3.20 -3.50
CA VAL A 108 -10.95 3.00 -2.98
C VAL A 108 -11.85 4.17 -3.37
N SER A 109 -13.08 3.86 -3.80
CA SER A 109 -14.25 4.73 -3.93
C SER A 109 -13.97 6.17 -4.41
N PRO A 110 -14.48 6.57 -5.58
CA PRO A 110 -14.41 7.97 -6.04
C PRO A 110 -14.81 8.98 -4.96
N GLN A 111 -15.75 8.62 -4.06
CA GLN A 111 -16.18 9.47 -2.95
C GLN A 111 -15.08 9.71 -1.89
N VAL A 112 -14.28 8.69 -1.52
CA VAL A 112 -13.16 8.88 -0.58
C VAL A 112 -12.03 9.69 -1.23
N THR A 113 -11.80 9.44 -2.52
CA THR A 113 -10.84 10.18 -3.34
C THR A 113 -11.22 11.65 -3.45
N GLU A 114 -12.49 11.96 -3.77
CA GLU A 114 -13.01 13.33 -3.82
C GLU A 114 -12.89 14.05 -2.47
N VAL A 115 -13.15 13.36 -1.36
CA VAL A 115 -12.96 13.95 -0.03
C VAL A 115 -11.49 14.35 0.17
N ILE A 116 -10.54 13.45 -0.11
CA ILE A 116 -9.10 13.75 0.02
C ILE A 116 -8.69 14.92 -0.88
N TYR A 117 -9.10 14.92 -2.15
CA TYR A 117 -8.82 16.01 -3.08
C TYR A 117 -9.45 17.34 -2.65
N SER A 118 -10.71 17.32 -2.21
CA SER A 118 -11.42 18.52 -1.74
C SER A 118 -10.77 19.14 -0.51
N GLN A 119 -10.22 18.34 0.39
CA GLN A 119 -9.50 18.84 1.57
C GLN A 119 -8.10 19.33 1.20
N SER A 120 -7.44 18.68 0.24
CA SER A 120 -6.11 19.09 -0.25
C SER A 120 -6.16 20.47 -0.94
N ASN A 121 -7.16 20.72 -1.79
CA ASN A 121 -7.37 22.02 -2.42
C ASN A 121 -7.73 23.14 -1.43
N LYS A 122 -8.31 22.81 -0.27
CA LYS A 122 -8.56 23.77 0.82
C LYS A 122 -7.29 24.13 1.59
N LEU A 123 -6.26 23.29 1.53
CA LEU A 123 -4.96 23.57 2.15
C LEU A 123 -4.07 24.41 1.22
N GLU A 124 -4.21 24.29 -0.10
CA GLU A 124 -3.50 25.16 -1.06
C GLU A 124 -4.00 26.62 -1.05
N SER A 125 -5.22 26.88 -0.56
CA SER A 125 -5.76 28.24 -0.42
C SER A 125 -5.37 28.93 0.90
N TRP A 126 -4.56 28.28 1.75
CA TRP A 126 -3.97 28.92 2.92
C TRP A 126 -2.79 29.81 2.51
N ASN A 127 -3.10 31.03 2.07
CA ASN A 127 -2.13 32.13 2.02
C ASN A 127 -1.81 32.56 3.46
N GLY A 128 -0.90 31.85 4.10
CA GLY A 128 -0.23 32.33 5.30
C GLY A 128 0.86 33.32 4.90
N TYR A 129 0.49 34.56 4.60
CA TYR A 129 1.19 35.84 4.80
C TYR A 129 0.27 36.98 4.36
#